data_AF-A0A2T1CUK1-F1
#
_entry.id   AF-A0A2T1CUK1-F1
#
_cell.length_a   1.000
_cell.length_b   1.000
_cell.length_c   1.000
_cell.angle_alpha   90.00
_cell.angle_beta   90.00
_cell.angle_gamma   90.00
#
_symmetry.space_group_name_H-M   'P 1'
#
loop_
_entity.id
_entity.type
_entity.pdbx_description
1 polymer ?
#
loop_
_entity_poly.entity_id
_entity_poly.type
_entity_poly.pdbx_seq_one_letter_code
_entity_poly.pdbx_strand_id
1 'polypeptide(L)'
;PTPAANEAAPVATAPTPPSSAQGYNPQPLGEGYAVLVNYFNRPEVAADVRQVTAQAVGLVSYEQSPFLLAAHTSDSAAATAVSQALTQRGFTAIVVDSRRAILLTPFVAGTEE
;
A
#
# COMPACT_ATOMS: atom_id res chain seq x y z
N PRO A 1 31.98 -11.71 50.43
CA PRO A 1 30.62 -11.13 50.39
C PRO A 1 30.66 -9.81 49.62
N THR A 2 30.01 -9.82 48.44
CA THR A 2 29.53 -8.69 47.60
C THR A 2 30.45 -7.54 47.22
N PRO A 3 30.55 -7.29 45.91
CA PRO A 3 30.01 -6.02 45.41
C PRO A 3 28.92 -6.20 44.34
N ALA A 4 27.92 -5.31 44.44
CA ALA A 4 27.06 -4.78 43.39
C ALA A 4 26.20 -5.75 42.56
N ALA A 5 24.90 -5.77 42.87
CA ALA A 5 23.85 -6.23 41.97
C ALA A 5 23.81 -5.36 40.70
N ASN A 6 24.48 -5.86 39.68
CA ASN A 6 24.09 -5.98 38.28
C ASN A 6 22.94 -5.08 37.77
N GLU A 7 23.36 -4.08 36.99
CA GLU A 7 22.89 -3.70 35.65
C GLU A 7 21.42 -3.40 35.38
N ALA A 8 21.22 -2.17 34.89
CA ALA A 8 20.07 -1.71 34.16
C ALA A 8 19.77 -2.58 32.92
N ALA A 9 18.47 -2.79 32.69
CA ALA A 9 17.77 -3.27 31.50
C ALA A 9 18.58 -3.62 30.23
N PRO A 10 18.26 -4.77 29.61
CA PRO A 10 18.13 -4.84 28.17
C PRO A 10 16.66 -4.58 27.82
N VAL A 11 16.35 -3.36 27.39
CA VAL A 11 15.18 -3.11 26.54
C VAL A 11 15.25 -4.09 25.38
N ALA A 12 14.27 -4.97 25.27
CA ALA A 12 14.16 -5.91 24.18
C ALA A 12 14.18 -5.11 22.87
N THR A 13 15.27 -5.24 22.12
CA THR A 13 15.43 -4.75 20.77
C THR A 13 14.31 -5.37 19.93
N ALA A 14 13.28 -4.58 19.62
CA ALA A 14 12.32 -4.96 18.60
C ALA A 14 13.13 -5.27 17.32
N PRO A 15 12.91 -6.41 16.65
CA PRO A 15 13.61 -6.71 15.41
C PRO A 15 13.20 -5.65 14.38
N THR A 16 14.13 -4.75 14.05
CA THR A 16 14.05 -3.92 12.84
C THR A 16 13.92 -4.87 11.66
N PRO A 17 12.80 -4.86 10.90
CA PRO A 17 12.68 -5.69 9.71
C PRO A 17 13.77 -5.29 8.71
N PRO A 18 14.32 -6.26 7.95
CA PRO A 18 15.47 -6.04 7.08
C PRO A 18 15.13 -5.01 5.99
N SER A 19 15.86 -3.90 6.01
CA SER A 19 15.86 -2.86 4.98
C SER A 19 16.57 -3.36 3.73
N SER A 20 15.91 -4.22 2.96
CA SER A 20 16.39 -4.70 1.65
C SER A 20 15.25 -4.70 0.64
N ALA A 21 14.74 -3.52 0.30
CA ALA A 21 13.89 -3.33 -0.86
C ALA A 21 14.13 -1.93 -1.41
N GLN A 22 14.82 -1.85 -2.54
CA GLN A 22 15.30 -0.64 -3.22
C GLN A 22 14.18 0.26 -3.79
N GLY A 23 12.98 0.20 -3.20
CA GLY A 23 11.79 0.97 -3.54
C GLY A 23 10.71 1.01 -2.45
N TYR A 24 10.94 0.42 -1.27
CA TYR A 24 9.98 0.39 -0.17
C TYR A 24 10.13 1.65 0.70
N ASN A 25 9.50 2.74 0.27
CA ASN A 25 9.40 3.98 1.06
C ASN A 25 7.94 4.21 1.43
N PRO A 26 7.47 3.67 2.58
CA PRO A 26 6.09 3.78 3.00
C PRO A 26 5.76 5.25 3.26
N GLN A 27 5.08 5.89 2.30
CA GLN A 27 4.66 7.27 2.41
C GLN A 27 3.12 7.31 2.40
N PRO A 28 2.48 7.98 3.38
CA PRO A 28 1.04 8.19 3.31
C PRO A 28 0.70 8.91 2.00
N LEU A 29 -0.40 8.51 1.34
CA LEU A 29 -0.80 9.15 0.08
C LEU A 29 -1.15 10.63 0.23
N GLY A 30 -1.37 11.10 1.46
CA GLY A 30 -1.75 12.47 1.77
C GLY A 30 -3.26 12.65 1.83
N GLU A 31 -3.72 13.87 1.64
CA GLU A 31 -5.16 14.19 1.70
C GLU A 31 -5.86 13.88 0.37
N GLY A 32 -7.02 13.23 0.47
CA GLY A 32 -7.86 12.89 -0.68
C GLY A 32 -8.49 11.52 -0.53
N TYR A 33 -8.93 10.99 -1.67
CA TYR A 33 -9.58 9.70 -1.80
C TYR A 33 -8.75 8.80 -2.72
N ALA A 34 -8.41 7.63 -2.21
CA ALA A 34 -7.73 6.58 -2.94
C ALA A 34 -8.74 5.49 -3.27
N VAL A 35 -8.76 5.10 -4.54
CA VAL A 35 -9.50 3.92 -4.97
C VAL A 35 -8.54 2.74 -4.92
N LEU A 36 -8.78 1.85 -3.98
CA LEU A 36 -8.02 0.64 -3.77
C LEU A 36 -8.72 -0.53 -4.47
N VAL A 37 -7.96 -1.33 -5.21
CA VAL A 37 -8.44 -2.58 -5.79
C VAL A 37 -7.78 -3.73 -5.07
N ASN A 38 -8.60 -4.63 -4.54
CA ASN A 38 -8.11 -5.89 -4.02
C ASN A 38 -7.71 -6.78 -5.20
N TYR A 39 -6.42 -7.11 -5.27
CA TYR A 39 -5.87 -7.95 -6.32
C TYR A 39 -5.75 -9.41 -5.90
N PHE A 40 -6.14 -9.79 -4.68
CA PHE A 40 -6.12 -11.18 -4.19
C PHE A 40 -4.79 -11.90 -4.47
N ASN A 41 -3.65 -11.19 -4.34
CA ASN A 41 -2.32 -11.71 -4.64
C ASN A 41 -2.07 -12.07 -6.12
N ARG A 42 -2.92 -11.59 -7.04
CA ARG A 42 -2.81 -11.71 -8.50
C ARG A 42 -2.19 -10.45 -9.12
N PRO A 43 -0.92 -10.46 -9.53
CA PRO A 43 -0.32 -9.30 -10.20
C PRO A 43 -0.97 -9.01 -11.56
N GLU A 44 -1.65 -9.99 -12.16
CA GLU A 44 -2.44 -9.86 -13.40
C GLU A 44 -3.52 -8.77 -13.28
N VAL A 45 -4.16 -8.67 -12.10
CA VAL A 45 -5.17 -7.64 -11.82
C VAL A 45 -4.54 -6.24 -11.85
N ALA A 46 -3.27 -6.11 -11.44
CA ALA A 46 -2.56 -4.85 -11.53
C ALA A 46 -2.40 -4.39 -12.97
N ALA A 47 -2.02 -5.29 -13.87
CA ALA A 47 -1.90 -4.98 -15.29
C ALA A 47 -3.25 -4.59 -15.90
N ASP A 48 -4.33 -5.31 -15.57
CA ASP A 48 -5.66 -5.02 -16.11
C ASP A 48 -6.19 -3.67 -15.60
N VAL A 49 -6.13 -3.42 -14.28
CA VAL A 49 -6.53 -2.13 -13.70
C VAL A 49 -5.71 -0.98 -14.31
N ARG A 50 -4.42 -1.19 -14.56
CA ARG A 50 -3.58 -0.21 -15.27
C ARG A 50 -4.08 0.07 -16.69
N GLN A 51 -4.48 -0.98 -17.41
CA GLN A 51 -5.00 -0.89 -18.76
C GLN A 51 -6.40 -0.24 -18.80
N VAL A 52 -7.22 -0.50 -17.79
CA VAL A 52 -8.55 0.09 -17.60
C VAL A 52 -8.47 1.58 -17.31
N THR A 53 -7.62 1.94 -16.35
CA THR A 53 -7.56 3.29 -15.80
C THR A 53 -6.59 4.17 -16.58
N ALA A 54 -5.74 3.57 -17.43
CA ALA A 54 -4.62 4.23 -18.13
C ALA A 54 -3.68 5.02 -17.18
N GLN A 55 -3.74 4.71 -15.89
CA GLN A 55 -2.96 5.32 -14.82
C GLN A 55 -2.00 4.28 -14.25
N ALA A 56 -0.83 4.72 -13.78
CA ALA A 56 0.09 3.84 -13.09
C ALA A 56 -0.57 3.31 -11.80
N VAL A 57 -0.71 1.99 -11.68
CA VAL A 57 -1.12 1.36 -10.42
C VAL A 57 0.08 1.26 -9.49
N GLY A 58 -0.05 1.83 -8.30
CA GLY A 58 0.93 1.70 -7.22
C GLY A 58 0.53 0.60 -6.24
N LEU A 59 1.49 0.04 -5.52
CA LEU A 59 1.21 -0.86 -4.40
C LEU A 59 1.05 -0.04 -3.12
N VAL A 60 -0.07 -0.24 -2.46
CA VAL A 60 -0.48 0.46 -1.25
C VAL A 60 -0.84 -0.55 -0.18
N SER A 61 -0.38 -0.32 1.04
CA SER A 61 -0.83 -1.07 2.20
C SER A 61 -1.97 -0.30 2.86
N TYR A 62 -3.09 -0.98 3.04
CA TYR A 62 -4.23 -0.47 3.77
C TYR A 62 -4.67 -1.56 4.75
N GLU A 63 -4.75 -1.23 6.04
CA GLU A 63 -5.07 -2.20 7.11
C GLU A 63 -4.21 -3.48 7.07
N GLN A 64 -2.90 -3.35 6.90
CA GLN A 64 -1.92 -4.46 6.77
C GLN A 64 -2.15 -5.40 5.57
N SER A 65 -3.12 -5.09 4.71
CA SER A 65 -3.37 -5.84 3.49
C SER A 65 -2.82 -5.08 2.30
N PRO A 66 -2.16 -5.77 1.34
CA PRO A 66 -1.68 -5.12 0.14
C PRO A 66 -2.86 -4.92 -0.82
N PHE A 67 -2.99 -3.71 -1.32
CA PHE A 67 -3.96 -3.30 -2.31
C PHE A 67 -3.27 -2.59 -3.47
N LEU A 68 -3.96 -2.50 -4.59
CA LEU A 68 -3.52 -1.70 -5.72
C LEU A 68 -4.21 -0.35 -5.69
N LEU A 69 -3.44 0.72 -5.86
CA LEU A 69 -3.97 2.04 -6.07
C LEU A 69 -4.41 2.17 -7.53
N ALA A 70 -5.71 2.15 -7.79
CA ALA A 70 -6.24 2.35 -9.13
C ALA A 70 -6.29 3.83 -9.51
N ALA A 71 -6.73 4.69 -8.57
CA ALA A 71 -6.79 6.13 -8.76
C ALA A 71 -6.60 6.85 -7.43
N HIS A 72 -6.07 8.07 -7.51
CA HIS A 72 -5.96 9.00 -6.41
C HIS A 72 -6.52 10.35 -6.84
N THR A 73 -7.47 10.87 -6.09
CA THR A 73 -8.10 12.17 -6.37
C THR A 73 -8.52 12.83 -5.06
N SER A 74 -8.47 14.16 -4.98
CA SER A 74 -9.04 14.88 -3.84
C SER A 74 -10.57 14.97 -3.89
N ASP A 75 -11.19 14.50 -4.98
CA ASP A 75 -12.64 14.54 -5.20
C ASP A 75 -13.30 13.16 -4.94
N SER A 76 -14.20 13.11 -3.96
CA SER A 76 -14.88 11.87 -3.56
C SER A 76 -15.82 11.32 -4.64
N ALA A 77 -16.44 12.19 -5.45
CA ALA A 77 -17.35 11.78 -6.51
C ALA A 77 -16.56 11.11 -7.65
N ALA A 78 -15.41 11.68 -8.02
CA ALA A 78 -14.50 11.08 -8.99
C ALA A 78 -13.97 9.72 -8.51
N ALA A 79 -13.57 9.60 -7.23
CA ALA A 79 -13.12 8.33 -6.66
C ALA A 79 -14.23 7.27 -6.69
N THR A 80 -15.45 7.66 -6.34
CA THR A 80 -16.62 6.76 -6.38
C THR A 80 -16.94 6.32 -7.79
N ALA A 81 -16.89 7.22 -8.78
CA ALA A 81 -17.11 6.89 -10.18
C ALA A 81 -16.08 5.87 -10.69
N VAL A 82 -14.80 6.05 -10.36
CA VAL A 82 -13.74 5.08 -10.71
C VAL A 82 -13.97 3.74 -10.01
N SER A 83 -14.29 3.74 -8.72
CA SER A 83 -14.61 2.53 -7.96
C SER A 83 -15.78 1.77 -8.61
N GLN A 84 -16.85 2.47 -8.98
CA GLN A 84 -18.01 1.87 -9.64
C GLN A 84 -17.65 1.30 -11.02
N ALA A 85 -16.85 2.00 -11.82
CA ALA A 85 -16.39 1.51 -13.12
C ALA A 85 -15.56 0.24 -12.98
N LEU A 86 -14.71 0.15 -11.95
CA LEU A 86 -13.92 -1.03 -11.64
C LEU A 86 -14.81 -2.20 -11.18
N THR A 87 -15.77 -1.95 -10.27
CA THR A 87 -16.73 -2.95 -9.84
C THR A 87 -17.59 -3.48 -10.98
N GLN A 88 -18.00 -2.63 -11.91
CA GLN A 88 -18.74 -3.04 -13.12
C GLN A 88 -17.91 -3.94 -14.05
N ARG A 89 -16.58 -3.80 -14.05
CA ARG A 89 -15.66 -4.70 -14.76
C ARG A 89 -15.36 -6.00 -14.00
N GLY A 90 -15.87 -6.15 -12.78
CA GLY A 90 -15.66 -7.31 -11.93
C GLY A 90 -14.50 -7.18 -10.94
N PHE A 91 -13.92 -5.98 -10.78
CA PHE A 91 -12.87 -5.73 -9.80
C PHE A 91 -13.45 -5.36 -8.43
N THR A 92 -12.82 -5.86 -7.36
CA THR A 92 -13.15 -5.46 -5.99
C THR A 92 -12.47 -4.13 -5.66
N ALA A 93 -13.10 -3.03 -6.05
CA ALA A 93 -12.66 -1.68 -5.74
C ALA A 93 -13.36 -1.12 -4.48
N ILE A 94 -12.59 -0.48 -3.61
CA ILE A 94 -13.07 0.25 -2.44
C ILE A 94 -12.50 1.66 -2.45
N VAL A 95 -13.33 2.63 -2.08
CA VAL A 95 -12.87 4.01 -1.86
C VAL A 95 -12.45 4.12 -0.41
N VAL A 96 -11.22 4.57 -0.18
CA VAL A 96 -10.72 4.87 1.16
C VAL A 96 -10.15 6.27 1.21
N ASP A 97 -10.04 6.80 2.42
CA ASP A 97 -9.32 8.04 2.64
C ASP A 97 -7.81 7.81 2.40
N SER A 98 -7.22 8.57 1.49
CA SER A 98 -5.80 8.48 1.14
C SER A 98 -4.88 8.61 2.35
N ARG A 99 -5.32 9.31 3.41
CA ARG A 99 -4.55 9.49 4.64
C ARG A 99 -4.32 8.19 5.40
N ARG A 100 -5.20 7.20 5.18
CA ARG A 100 -5.13 5.88 5.81
C ARG A 100 -4.42 4.85 4.92
N ALA A 101 -4.16 5.19 3.65
CA ALA A 101 -3.43 4.35 2.72
C ALA A 101 -1.94 4.71 2.71
N ILE A 102 -1.08 3.71 2.83
CA ILE A 102 0.37 3.87 2.80
C ILE A 102 0.88 3.38 1.45
N LEU A 103 1.43 4.26 0.62
CA LEU A 103 2.10 3.89 -0.62
C LEU A 103 3.41 3.20 -0.27
N LEU A 104 3.49 1.90 -0.58
CA LEU A 104 4.67 1.09 -0.31
C LEU A 104 5.70 1.25 -1.42
N THR A 105 5.23 1.11 -2.66
CA THR A 105 6.06 1.16 -3.87
C THR A 105 5.29 1.92 -4.95
N PRO A 106 5.83 3.05 -5.45
CA PRO A 106 5.24 3.75 -6.59
C PRO A 106 5.40 2.96 -7.91
N PHE A 107 6.22 1.91 -7.92
CA PHE A 107 6.48 1.08 -9.10
C PHE A 107 6.79 -0.37 -8.69
N VAL A 108 5.99 -1.33 -9.18
CA VAL A 108 6.42 -2.74 -9.24
C VAL A 108 7.31 -2.85 -10.47
N ALA A 109 8.59 -2.54 -10.31
CA ALA A 109 9.60 -3.05 -11.22
C ALA A 109 9.72 -4.54 -10.91
N GLY A 110 9.20 -5.38 -11.79
CA GLY A 110 9.78 -6.70 -11.93
C GLY A 110 11.23 -6.49 -12.36
N THR A 111 12.18 -6.77 -11.47
CA THR A 111 13.56 -7.06 -11.85
C THR A 111 13.94 -8.31 -11.09
N GLU A 112 13.77 -9.42 -11.82
CA GLU A 112 14.52 -10.66 -11.68
C GLU A 112 16.02 -10.34 -11.55
N GLU A 113 16.71 -11.00 -10.61
CA GLU A 113 18.13 -11.39 -10.73
C GLU A 113 18.34 -12.74 -10.01
#